data_AF-A0A367IT57-F1
#
_entry.id   AF-A0A367IT57-F1
#
_cell.length_a   1.000
_cell.length_b   1.000
_cell.length_c   1.000
_cell.angle_alpha   90.00
_cell.angle_beta   90.00
_cell.angle_gamma   90.00
#
_symmetry.space_group_name_H-M   'P 1'
#
loop_
_entity.id
_entity.type
_entity.pdbx_description
1 polymer ?
#
loop_
_entity_poly.entity_id
_entity_poly.type
_entity_poly.pdbx_seq_one_letter_code
_entity_poly.pdbx_strand_id
1 'polypeptide(L)' 'MVLYFTSNVVDPPATIYMGKDKFENEDLIKYGFPEDVCAHVYVRLQPGQTWLDIPPEVVDD' A
#
# COMPACT_ATOMS: atom_id res chain seq x y z
N MET A 1 10.96 -6.45 -5.60
CA MET A 1 11.51 -5.18 -5.08
C MET A 1 10.60 -4.65 -3.99
N VAL A 2 11.16 -4.18 -2.88
CA VAL A 2 10.43 -3.53 -1.79
C VAL A 2 10.63 -2.03 -1.89
N LEU A 3 9.56 -1.28 -1.71
CA LEU A 3 9.52 0.18 -1.59
C LEU A 3 9.51 0.57 -0.11
N TYR A 4 10.14 1.69 0.19
CA TYR A 4 10.24 2.25 1.53
C TYR A 4 9.75 3.69 1.52
N PHE A 5 8.89 4.03 2.48
CA PHE A 5 8.39 5.38 2.69
C PHE A 5 8.48 5.76 4.16
N THR A 6 8.56 7.07 4.43
CA THR A 6 8.49 7.62 5.79
C THR A 6 7.33 8.61 5.84
N SER A 7 6.39 8.40 6.74
CA SER A 7 5.27 9.30 7.00
C SER A 7 5.56 10.16 8.23
N ASN A 8 5.63 11.49 8.02
CA ASN A 8 5.80 12.47 9.09
C ASN A 8 4.45 12.96 9.66
N VAL A 9 3.33 12.30 9.32
CA VAL A 9 1.98 12.65 9.85
C VAL A 9 1.88 12.37 11.35
N VAL A 10 2.75 11.50 11.87
CA VAL A 10 2.82 11.11 13.29
C VAL A 10 4.21 11.41 13.85
N ASP A 11 4.29 11.60 15.17
CA ASP A 11 5.55 11.77 15.92
C ASP A 11 5.67 10.67 16.99
N PRO A 12 6.67 9.76 16.92
CA PRO A 12 7.77 9.73 15.95
C PRO A 12 7.31 9.33 14.53
N PRO A 13 8.08 9.71 13.47
CA PRO A 13 7.73 9.37 12.08
C PRO A 13 7.54 7.87 11.85
N ALA A 14 6.49 7.51 11.12
CA ALA A 14 6.19 6.11 10.77
C ALA A 14 6.98 5.68 9.53
N THR A 15 7.43 4.43 9.49
CA THR A 15 8.09 3.83 8.31
C THR A 15 7.13 2.85 7.65
N ILE A 16 7.00 2.92 6.32
CA ILE A 16 6.06 2.12 5.53
C ILE A 16 6.86 1.30 4.52
N TYR A 17 6.61 -0.01 4.50
CA TYR A 17 7.24 -0.96 3.59
C TYR A 17 6.18 -1.48 2.63
N MET A 18 6.43 -1.39 1.32
CA MET A 18 5.46 -1.81 0.30
C MET A 18 6.17 -2.55 -0.84
N GLY A 19 5.84 -3.82 -1.02
CA GLY A 19 6.19 -4.62 -2.17
C GLY A 19 5.78 -3.94 -3.46
N LYS A 20 6.71 -3.94 -4.42
CA LYS A 20 6.52 -3.41 -5.78
C LYS A 20 5.29 -4.03 -6.42
N ASP A 21 5.10 -5.34 -6.22
CA ASP A 21 3.88 -6.03 -6.53
C ASP A 21 3.54 -7.05 -5.45
N LYS A 22 2.48 -7.82 -5.72
CA LYS A 22 1.92 -8.75 -4.74
C LYS A 22 2.98 -9.72 -4.24
N PHE A 23 3.89 -10.16 -5.11
CA PHE A 23 4.87 -11.18 -4.77
C PHE A 23 5.85 -10.67 -3.72
N GLU A 24 6.24 -9.40 -3.78
CA GLU A 24 7.19 -8.86 -2.81
C GLU A 24 6.55 -8.33 -1.55
N ASN A 25 5.24 -8.03 -1.61
CA ASN A 25 4.50 -7.78 -0.38
C ASN A 25 4.32 -9.07 0.42
N GLU A 26 4.07 -10.19 -0.24
CA GLU A 26 4.07 -11.51 0.40
C GLU A 26 5.43 -11.83 1.04
N ASP A 27 6.52 -11.45 0.39
CA ASP A 27 7.85 -11.63 0.98
C ASP A 27 8.11 -10.70 2.17
N LEU A 28 7.62 -9.46 2.14
CA LEU A 28 7.72 -8.53 3.28
C LEU A 28 6.99 -9.04 4.52
N ILE A 29 5.77 -9.54 4.34
CA ILE A 29 4.91 -9.99 5.42
C ILE A 29 5.56 -11.15 6.20
N LYS A 30 6.36 -11.99 5.52
CA LYS A 30 7.11 -13.09 6.18
C LYS A 30 8.09 -12.61 7.25
N TYR A 31 8.52 -11.36 7.17
CA TYR A 31 9.50 -10.77 8.07
C TYR A 31 8.93 -9.59 8.89
N GLY A 32 7.60 -9.45 8.94
CA GLY A 32 6.95 -8.38 9.70
C GLY A 32 7.20 -8.50 11.20
N PHE A 33 7.34 -7.35 11.86
CA PHE A 33 7.43 -7.23 13.31
C PHE A 33 6.04 -7.13 13.95
N PRO A 34 5.92 -7.36 15.28
CA PRO A 34 4.66 -7.16 15.99
C PRO A 34 4.04 -5.76 15.81
N GLU A 35 4.85 -4.75 15.50
CA GLU A 35 4.47 -3.35 15.32
C GLU A 35 4.11 -2.97 13.86
N ASP A 36 4.37 -3.84 12.88
CA ASP A 36 4.14 -3.53 11.47
C ASP A 36 2.66 -3.69 11.09
N VAL A 37 2.13 -2.69 10.38
CA VAL A 37 0.81 -2.75 9.75
C VAL A 37 0.97 -3.08 8.26
N CYS A 38 0.46 -4.24 7.85
CA CYS A 38 0.60 -4.71 6.47
C CYS A 38 -0.52 -4.15 5.58
N ALA A 39 -0.19 -3.36 4.56
CA ALA A 39 -1.14 -2.89 3.55
C ALA A 39 -0.64 -3.22 2.13
N HIS A 40 -1.49 -3.81 1.28
CA HIS A 40 -1.19 -3.95 -0.15
C HIS A 40 -2.41 -3.68 -1.00
N VAL A 41 -2.36 -2.66 -1.87
CA VAL A 41 -3.54 -2.25 -2.61
C VAL A 41 -3.22 -1.92 -4.06
N TYR A 42 -3.74 -2.77 -4.94
CA TYR A 42 -3.95 -2.46 -6.35
C TYR A 42 -5.43 -2.22 -6.58
N VAL A 43 -5.77 -1.12 -7.26
CA VAL A 43 -7.09 -0.97 -7.86
C VAL A 43 -6.93 -1.23 -9.36
N ARG A 44 -7.18 -2.48 -9.76
CA ARG A 44 -7.16 -2.89 -11.16
C ARG A 44 -8.53 -2.62 -11.78
N LEU A 45 -8.58 -1.70 -12.74
CA LEU A 45 -9.79 -1.35 -13.47
C LEU A 45 -10.12 -2.38 -14.56
N GLN A 46 -11.41 -2.53 -14.88
CA GLN A 46 -11.85 -3.40 -15.97
C GLN A 46 -11.44 -2.86 -17.34
N PRO A 47 -11.28 -3.72 -18.35
CA PRO A 47 -11.15 -3.28 -19.74
C PRO A 47 -12.31 -2.35 -20.11
N GLY A 48 -11.99 -1.11 -20.44
CA GLY A 48 -12.98 -0.08 -20.80
C GLY A 48 -13.58 0.68 -19.62
N GLN A 49 -13.27 0.32 -18.37
CA GLN A 49 -13.51 1.21 -17.25
C GLN A 49 -12.49 2.35 -17.25
N THR A 50 -12.97 3.48 -16.80
CA THR A 50 -12.21 4.70 -16.67
C THR A 50 -12.09 5.07 -15.19
N TRP A 51 -11.14 5.95 -14.90
CA TRP A 51 -10.93 6.45 -13.55
C TRP A 51 -12.13 7.26 -13.01
N LEU A 52 -13.00 7.75 -13.89
CA LEU A 52 -14.27 8.40 -13.51
C LEU A 52 -15.27 7.43 -12.91
N ASP A 53 -15.02 6.14 -13.12
CA ASP A 53 -15.77 5.05 -12.52
C ASP A 53 -15.16 4.63 -11.16
N ILE A 54 -14.06 5.29 -10.72
CA ILE A 54 -13.49 5.12 -9.37
C ILE A 54 -14.28 6.03 -8.42
N PRO A 55 -15.01 5.46 -7.44
CA PRO A 55 -15.66 6.25 -6.41
C PRO A 55 -14.62 7.05 -5.60
N PRO A 56 -14.90 8.31 -5.24
CA PRO A 56 -13.98 9.17 -4.48
C PRO A 56 -13.49 8.51 -3.19
N GLU A 57 -14.34 7.72 -2.54
CA GLU A 57 -14.06 7.02 -1.29
C GLU A 57 -13.01 5.89 -1.43
N VAL A 58 -12.58 5.54 -2.65
CA VAL A 58 -11.47 4.59 -2.91
C VAL A 58 -10.11 5.31 -2.93
N VAL A 59 -10.16 6.64 -3.03
CA VAL A 59 -9.01 7.52 -3.22
C VAL A 59 -8.86 8.50 -2.05
N ASP A 60 -9.96 8.78 -1.33
CA ASP A 60 -10.05 9.73 -0.23
C ASP A 60 -10.24 9.01 1.14
N ASP A 61 -9.76 9.67 2.20
CA ASP A 61 -9.57 9.16 3.59
C ASP A 61 -10.87 8.98 4.41
#